data_AF-A0A494W2A7-F1
#
_entry.id   AF-A0A494W2A7-F1
#
_cell.length_a   1.000
_cell.length_b   1.000
_cell.length_c   1.000
_cell.angle_alpha   90.00
_cell.angle_beta   90.00
_cell.angle_gamma   90.00
#
_symmetry.space_group_name_H-M   'P 1'
#
loop_
_entity.id
_entity.type
_entity.pdbx_description
1 polymer ?
#
loop_
_entity_poly.entity_id
_entity_poly.type
_entity_poly.pdbx_seq_one_letter_code
_entity_poly.pdbx_strand_id
1 'polypeptide(L)'
;MIDNFQTPGDFNVDLLVNNKKIVYHNCHEISQGGPVIGELSIDGHFIPNQLFGGPLLIQKQLIYVPVFVKRFLGNGFKLAVIDTDTFSVTINGNFRSLIFLDKIENGRIYFFEHVEKKRYNSYLLAEI
;
A
#
# COMPACT_ATOMS: atom_id res chain seq x y z
N MET A 1 5.07 -1.92 20.04
CA MET A 1 4.43 -2.17 18.74
C MET A 1 4.23 -0.82 18.08
N ILE A 2 4.71 -0.63 16.85
CA ILE A 2 4.41 0.59 16.08
C ILE A 2 3.05 0.32 15.44
N ASP A 3 2.02 1.04 15.90
CA ASP A 3 0.69 0.99 15.30
C ASP A 3 0.76 1.66 13.92
N ASN A 4 0.65 0.88 12.84
CA ASN A 4 0.60 1.38 11.46
C ASN A 4 -0.80 1.92 11.08
N PHE A 5 -1.58 2.41 12.05
CA PHE A 5 -2.95 2.81 11.81
C PHE A 5 -3.01 4.20 11.20
N GLN A 6 -3.43 4.25 9.94
CA GLN A 6 -3.68 5.48 9.21
C GLN A 6 -5.18 5.59 8.96
N THR A 7 -5.78 6.65 9.52
CA THR A 7 -7.06 7.16 9.02
C THR A 7 -6.76 8.11 7.86
N PRO A 8 -7.76 8.54 7.06
CA PRO A 8 -7.55 9.60 6.09
C PRO A 8 -6.94 10.88 6.70
N GLY A 9 -7.28 11.19 7.96
CA GLY A 9 -6.74 12.34 8.70
C GLY A 9 -5.28 12.18 9.13
N ASP A 10 -4.80 10.94 9.27
CA ASP A 10 -3.44 10.61 9.74
C ASP A 10 -2.62 9.88 8.67
N PHE A 11 -2.99 10.03 7.41
CA PHE A 11 -2.31 9.37 6.29
C PHE A 11 -0.86 9.87 6.21
N ASN A 12 0.11 8.97 6.37
CA ASN A 12 1.51 9.37 6.37
C ASN A 12 2.00 9.60 4.94
N VAL A 13 2.16 10.86 4.59
CA VAL A 13 2.58 11.31 3.26
C VAL A 13 4.10 11.39 3.09
N ASP A 14 4.89 11.38 4.17
CA ASP A 14 6.36 11.47 4.11
C ASP A 14 6.98 10.49 5.11
N LEU A 15 7.55 9.40 4.56
CA LEU A 15 8.10 8.29 5.31
C LEU A 15 9.61 8.22 5.07
N LEU A 16 10.40 8.20 6.14
CA LEU A 16 11.82 7.87 6.10
C LEU A 16 12.02 6.48 6.70
N VAL A 17 12.34 5.49 5.87
CA VAL A 17 12.51 4.09 6.31
C VAL A 17 13.70 3.48 5.57
N ASN A 18 14.61 2.82 6.28
CA ASN A 18 15.84 2.24 5.70
C ASN A 18 16.65 3.22 4.85
N ASN A 19 16.74 4.49 5.26
CA ASN A 19 17.35 5.60 4.51
C ASN A 19 16.74 5.89 3.14
N LYS A 20 15.55 5.34 2.84
CA LYS A 20 14.75 5.67 1.66
C LYS A 20 13.68 6.66 2.05
N LYS A 21 13.58 7.75 1.29
CA LYS A 21 12.52 8.74 1.42
C LYS A 21 11.35 8.35 0.53
N ILE A 22 10.23 7.99 1.12
CA ILE A 22 9.01 7.61 0.39
C ILE A 22 7.97 8.69 0.62
N VAL A 23 7.46 9.25 -0.48
CA VAL A 23 6.52 10.39 -0.42
C VAL A 23 5.31 10.09 -1.26
N TYR A 24 4.13 10.32 -0.70
CA TYR A 24 2.87 10.35 -1.43
C TYR A 24 2.56 11.79 -1.88
N HIS A 25 2.29 11.97 -3.16
CA HIS A 25 1.96 13.25 -3.79
C HIS A 25 0.52 13.24 -4.30
N ASN A 26 -0.06 14.42 -4.47
CA ASN A 26 -1.39 14.61 -5.09
C ASN A 26 -2.48 13.71 -4.46
N CYS A 27 -2.42 13.57 -3.14
CA CYS A 27 -3.28 12.69 -2.35
C CYS A 27 -4.74 13.15 -2.37
N HIS A 28 -5.65 12.20 -2.50
CA HIS A 28 -7.09 12.44 -2.35
C HIS A 28 -7.80 11.19 -1.86
N GLU A 29 -8.94 11.38 -1.20
CA GLU A 29 -9.83 10.28 -0.82
C GLU A 29 -10.59 9.75 -2.05
N ILE A 30 -10.71 8.43 -2.17
CA ILE A 30 -11.53 7.81 -3.24
C ILE A 30 -13.03 8.12 -3.05
N SER A 31 -13.44 8.26 -1.79
CA SER A 31 -14.79 8.63 -1.36
C SER A 31 -14.69 9.29 0.01
N GLN A 32 -15.65 10.13 0.39
CA GLN A 32 -15.64 10.82 1.69
C GLN A 32 -15.52 9.83 2.86
N GLY A 33 -14.51 10.01 3.71
CA GLY A 33 -14.16 9.13 4.83
C GLY A 33 -13.54 7.79 4.41
N GLY A 34 -13.21 7.64 3.12
CA GLY A 34 -12.65 6.45 2.51
C GLY A 34 -11.13 6.50 2.38
N PRO A 35 -10.50 5.47 1.77
CA PRO A 35 -9.05 5.40 1.65
C PRO A 35 -8.48 6.55 0.83
N VAL A 36 -7.34 7.07 1.28
CA VAL A 36 -6.52 8.04 0.55
C VAL A 36 -5.64 7.31 -0.46
N ILE A 37 -5.54 7.87 -1.67
CA ILE A 37 -4.61 7.42 -2.70
C ILE A 37 -3.81 8.60 -3.25
N GLY A 38 -2.58 8.33 -3.69
CA GLY A 38 -1.70 9.34 -4.26
C GLY A 38 -0.63 8.74 -5.17
N GLU A 39 0.11 9.61 -5.84
CA GLU A 39 1.30 9.24 -6.59
C GLU A 39 2.44 8.93 -5.61
N LEU A 40 3.25 7.91 -5.89
CA LEU A 40 4.34 7.51 -4.99
C LEU A 40 5.69 7.89 -5.60
N SER A 41 6.57 8.48 -4.80
CA SER A 41 7.98 8.66 -5.15
C SER A 41 8.90 8.02 -4.11
N ILE A 42 10.03 7.47 -4.56
CA ILE A 42 11.09 6.90 -3.72
C ILE A 42 12.39 7.64 -4.03
N ASP A 43 12.98 8.29 -3.04
CA ASP A 43 14.16 9.17 -3.20
C ASP A 43 13.97 10.18 -4.36
N GLY A 44 12.75 10.73 -4.50
CA GLY A 44 12.38 11.66 -5.56
C GLY A 44 12.06 11.03 -6.92
N HIS A 45 12.24 9.71 -7.09
CA HIS A 45 11.88 9.00 -8.32
C HIS A 45 10.41 8.56 -8.28
N PHE A 46 9.60 9.09 -9.19
CA PHE A 46 8.18 8.75 -9.27
C PHE A 46 7.96 7.34 -9.83
N ILE A 47 7.02 6.62 -9.22
CA ILE A 47 6.51 5.34 -9.72
C ILE A 47 5.35 5.63 -10.68
N PRO A 48 5.51 5.40 -12.00
CA PRO A 48 4.59 5.94 -12.99
C PRO A 48 3.28 5.13 -13.10
N ASN A 49 2.25 5.79 -13.63
CA ASN A 49 0.98 5.19 -14.12
C ASN A 49 0.15 4.43 -13.07
N GLN A 50 0.37 4.67 -11.78
CA GLN A 50 -0.34 4.03 -10.69
C GLN A 50 -0.65 5.04 -9.58
N LEU A 51 -1.75 4.81 -8.88
CA LEU A 51 -2.04 5.50 -7.62
C LEU A 51 -1.96 4.47 -6.50
N PHE A 52 -1.37 4.86 -5.39
CA PHE A 52 -1.08 3.99 -4.26
C PHE A 52 -1.85 4.47 -3.04
N GLY A 53 -2.44 3.53 -2.33
CA GLY A 53 -2.99 3.77 -1.00
C GLY A 53 -1.96 3.42 0.08
N GLY A 54 -2.42 3.40 1.33
CA GLY A 54 -1.62 2.97 2.46
C GLY A 54 -2.43 2.23 3.51
N PRO A 55 -1.78 1.81 4.61
CA PRO A 55 -0.34 1.94 4.87
C PRO A 55 0.49 1.04 3.95
N LEU A 56 1.78 1.35 3.82
CA LEU A 56 2.77 0.48 3.18
C LEU A 56 3.57 -0.31 4.21
N LEU A 57 4.18 -1.42 3.78
CA LEU A 57 5.13 -2.19 4.57
C LEU A 57 6.45 -2.30 3.81
N ILE A 58 7.56 -2.38 4.55
CA ILE A 58 8.90 -2.52 3.95
C ILE A 58 9.60 -3.72 4.56
N GLN A 59 10.16 -4.55 3.70
CA GLN A 59 11.07 -5.62 4.11
C GLN A 59 12.24 -5.66 3.14
N LYS A 60 13.45 -5.44 3.66
CA LYS A 60 14.66 -5.28 2.85
C LYS A 60 14.47 -4.12 1.84
N GLN A 61 14.59 -4.43 0.54
CA GLN A 61 14.57 -3.47 -0.56
C GLN A 61 13.20 -3.47 -1.27
N LEU A 62 12.19 -4.10 -0.66
CA LEU A 62 10.86 -4.22 -1.21
C LEU A 62 9.86 -3.41 -0.39
N ILE A 63 9.09 -2.59 -1.09
CA ILE A 63 7.91 -1.92 -0.57
C ILE A 63 6.68 -2.69 -1.01
N TYR A 64 5.84 -3.05 -0.04
CA TYR A 64 4.53 -3.63 -0.26
C TYR A 64 3.49 -2.55 -0.02
N VAL A 65 2.66 -2.26 -1.01
CA VAL A 65 1.76 -1.11 -0.95
C VAL A 65 0.45 -1.42 -1.68
N PRO A 66 -0.72 -0.99 -1.15
CA PRO A 66 -1.98 -1.07 -1.87
C PRO A 66 -1.90 -0.25 -3.15
N VAL A 67 -2.18 -0.87 -4.30
CA VAL A 67 -2.28 -0.16 -5.59
C VAL A 67 -3.73 -0.07 -6.01
N PHE A 68 -4.16 1.13 -6.37
CA PHE A 68 -5.52 1.42 -6.74
C PHE A 68 -5.86 0.90 -8.13
N VAL A 69 -6.97 0.19 -8.25
CA VAL A 69 -7.45 -0.39 -9.50
C VAL A 69 -8.90 0.02 -9.73
N LYS A 70 -9.14 0.71 -10.85
CA LYS A 70 -10.49 0.99 -11.34
C LYS A 70 -11.00 -0.19 -12.16
N ARG A 71 -12.22 -0.65 -11.89
CA ARG A 71 -12.96 -1.63 -12.69
C ARG A 71 -14.32 -1.05 -13.07
N PHE A 72 -14.94 -1.61 -14.11
CA PHE A 72 -16.26 -1.17 -14.58
C PHE A 72 -17.34 -1.25 -13.47
N LEU A 73 -17.26 -2.25 -12.59
CA LEU A 73 -18.21 -2.47 -11.48
C LEU A 73 -17.65 -2.08 -10.11
N GLY A 74 -16.69 -1.16 -10.05
CA GLY A 74 -16.22 -0.60 -8.79
C GLY A 74 -14.74 -0.33 -8.73
N ASN A 75 -14.35 0.33 -7.64
CA ASN A 75 -12.97 0.68 -7.36
C ASN A 75 -12.45 -0.15 -6.19
N GLY A 76 -11.15 -0.40 -6.15
CA GLY A 76 -10.53 -1.13 -5.07
C GLY A 76 -9.03 -1.22 -5.24
N PHE A 77 -8.44 -2.25 -4.65
CA PHE A 77 -7.01 -2.39 -4.51
C PHE A 77 -6.54 -3.79 -4.89
N LYS A 78 -5.30 -3.83 -5.36
CA LYS A 78 -4.42 -5.00 -5.37
C LYS A 78 -3.17 -4.71 -4.55
N LEU A 79 -2.31 -5.68 -4.38
CA LEU A 79 -1.02 -5.48 -3.73
C LEU A 79 0.04 -5.21 -4.80
N ALA A 80 0.75 -4.09 -4.69
CA ALA A 80 1.97 -3.86 -5.47
C ALA A 80 3.20 -4.17 -4.62
N VAL A 81 4.21 -4.74 -5.27
CA VAL A 81 5.58 -4.90 -4.76
C VAL A 81 6.47 -4.00 -5.59
N ILE A 82 7.18 -3.09 -4.94
CA ILE A 82 8.09 -2.14 -5.56
C ILE A 82 9.50 -2.41 -5.05
N ASP A 83 10.43 -2.63 -5.96
CA ASP A 83 11.84 -2.74 -5.63
C ASP A 83 12.45 -1.33 -5.56
N THR A 84 13.07 -0.98 -4.42
CA THR A 84 13.55 0.39 -4.15
C THR A 84 14.84 0.75 -4.88
N ASP A 85 15.52 -0.22 -5.49
CA ASP A 85 16.80 -0.01 -6.17
C ASP A 85 16.58 0.09 -7.68
N THR A 86 15.61 -0.66 -8.22
CA THR A 86 15.26 -0.70 -9.65
C THR A 86 14.00 0.08 -10.01
N PHE A 87 13.19 0.47 -9.00
CA PHE A 87 11.86 1.06 -9.16
C PHE A 87 10.87 0.19 -9.94
N SER A 88 11.18 -1.10 -10.11
CA SER A 88 10.29 -2.04 -10.79
C SER A 88 9.06 -2.33 -9.93
N VAL A 89 7.91 -2.48 -10.60
CA VAL A 89 6.62 -2.69 -9.94
C VAL A 89 6.00 -4.00 -10.43
N THR A 90 5.66 -4.88 -9.50
CA THR A 90 4.85 -6.07 -9.77
C THR A 90 3.52 -5.96 -9.03
N ILE A 91 2.41 -6.26 -9.71
CA ILE A 91 1.06 -6.16 -9.13
C ILE A 91 0.48 -7.56 -8.98
N ASN A 92 0.29 -7.98 -7.72
CA ASN A 92 -0.10 -9.32 -7.34
C ASN A 92 -1.37 -9.33 -6.48
N GLY A 93 -1.83 -10.54 -6.18
CA GLY A 93 -3.00 -10.76 -5.34
C GLY A 93 -4.33 -10.49 -6.05
N ASN A 94 -5.39 -10.79 -5.31
CA ASN A 94 -6.75 -10.65 -5.79
C ASN A 94 -7.26 -9.22 -5.55
N PHE A 95 -8.22 -8.80 -6.37
CA PHE A 95 -8.92 -7.54 -6.15
C PHE A 95 -9.66 -7.56 -4.80
N ARG A 96 -9.55 -6.46 -4.06
CA ARG A 96 -10.21 -6.23 -2.78
C ARG A 96 -10.76 -4.81 -2.73
N SER A 97 -11.85 -4.59 -2.00
CA SER A 97 -12.37 -3.24 -1.75
C SER A 97 -11.41 -2.40 -0.90
N LEU A 98 -10.63 -3.04 -0.03
CA LEU A 98 -9.63 -2.42 0.83
C LEU A 98 -8.48 -3.41 1.07
N ILE A 99 -7.25 -2.89 1.15
CA ILE A 99 -6.09 -3.61 1.68
C ILE A 99 -5.45 -2.68 2.72
N PHE A 100 -5.73 -2.91 3.99
CA PHE A 100 -5.11 -2.21 5.11
C PHE A 100 -3.96 -3.06 5.64
N LEU A 101 -2.75 -2.82 5.15
CA LEU A 101 -1.57 -3.63 5.52
C LEU A 101 -1.28 -3.52 7.03
N ASP A 102 -0.98 -4.65 7.65
CA ASP A 102 -0.73 -4.76 9.08
C ASP A 102 0.75 -5.09 9.36
N LYS A 103 1.20 -6.28 8.94
CA LYS A 103 2.56 -6.76 9.19
C LYS A 103 3.03 -7.80 8.18
N ILE A 104 4.34 -8.04 8.17
CA ILE A 104 4.99 -9.15 7.47
C ILE A 104 5.59 -10.09 8.52
N GLU A 105 5.16 -11.34 8.54
CA GLU A 105 5.60 -12.33 9.53
C GLU A 105 5.48 -13.74 8.96
N ASN A 106 6.41 -14.65 9.31
CA ASN A 106 6.37 -16.07 8.92
C ASN A 106 6.15 -16.30 7.41
N GLY A 107 6.80 -15.49 6.57
CA GLY A 107 6.70 -15.61 5.12
C GLY A 107 5.38 -15.10 4.53
N ARG A 108 4.59 -14.34 5.29
CA ARG A 108 3.27 -13.85 4.88
C ARG A 108 3.14 -12.35 5.09
N ILE A 109 2.31 -11.73 4.26
CA ILE A 109 1.84 -10.35 4.45
C ILE A 109 0.41 -10.41 4.93
N TYR A 110 0.16 -9.78 6.06
CA TYR A 110 -1.16 -9.73 6.68
C TYR A 110 -1.81 -8.36 6.47
N PHE A 111 -3.11 -8.37 6.27
CA PHE A 111 -3.89 -7.17 6.02
C PHE A 111 -5.35 -7.32 6.43
N PHE A 112 -6.01 -6.19 6.66
CA PHE A 112 -7.44 -6.14 6.87
C PHE A 112 -8.18 -5.72 5.60
N GLU A 113 -9.35 -6.31 5.38
CA GLU A 113 -10.24 -5.97 4.25
C GLU A 113 -11.35 -4.96 4.64
N HIS A 114 -11.39 -4.55 5.91
CA HIS A 114 -12.31 -3.54 6.43
C HIS A 114 -11.59 -2.59 7.38
N VAL A 115 -12.00 -1.32 7.38
CA VAL A 115 -11.47 -0.28 8.28
C VAL A 115 -11.64 -0.62 9.76
N GLU A 116 -12.71 -1.35 10.09
CA GLU A 116 -12.99 -1.84 11.45
C GLU A 116 -12.13 -3.06 11.87
N LYS A 117 -11.22 -3.53 11.00
CA LYS A 117 -10.29 -4.64 11.24
C LYS A 117 -10.97 -5.98 11.59
N LYS A 118 -12.22 -6.15 11.20
CA LYS A 118 -13.01 -7.38 11.46
C LYS A 118 -12.68 -8.55 10.54
N ARG A 119 -12.01 -8.30 9.41
CA ARG A 119 -11.65 -9.34 8.42
C ARG A 119 -10.15 -9.30 8.16
N TYR A 120 -9.45 -10.29 8.68
CA TYR A 120 -8.01 -10.43 8.56
C TYR A 120 -7.66 -11.50 7.52
N ASN A 121 -6.76 -11.19 6.62
CA ASN A 121 -6.35 -12.07 5.53
C ASN A 121 -4.84 -11.99 5.34
N SER A 122 -4.29 -12.89 4.53
CA SER A 122 -2.86 -12.89 4.22
C SER A 122 -2.54 -13.37 2.81
N TYR A 123 -1.42 -12.90 2.28
CA TYR A 123 -0.77 -13.45 1.10
C TYR A 123 0.53 -14.17 1.49
N LEU A 124 0.83 -15.29 0.84
CA LEU A 124 2.13 -15.95 0.97
C LEU A 124 3.14 -15.19 0.12
N LEU A 125 4.29 -14.80 0.70
CA LEU A 125 5.33 -14.05 -0.02
C LEU A 125 5.88 -14.80 -1.23
N ALA A 126 5.84 -16.14 -1.23
CA ALA A 126 6.28 -16.95 -2.35
C ALA A 126 5.31 -16.96 -3.55
N GLU A 127 4.09 -16.42 -3.38
CA GLU A 127 3.03 -16.39 -4.40
C GLU A 127 2.76 -14.96 -4.92
N ILE A 128 3.51 -13.97 -4.44
CA ILE A 128 3.39 -12.56 -4.79
C ILE A 128 4.75 -11.92 -5.08
#